data_AF-A0AAE1U1K5-F1
#
_entry.id   AF-A0AAE1U1K5-F1
#
_cell.length_a   1.000
_cell.length_b   1.000
_cell.length_c   1.000
_cell.angle_alpha   90.00
_cell.angle_beta   90.00
_cell.angle_gamma   90.00
#
_symmetry.space_group_name_H-M   'P 1'
#
loop_
_entity.id
_entity.type
_entity.pdbx_description
1 polymer ?
#
loop_
_entity_poly.entity_id
_entity_poly.type
_entity_poly.pdbx_seq_one_letter_code
_entity_poly.pdbx_strand_id
1 'polypeptide(L)'
;MVTFSERRPRPRITSRAQDEAIQQAVRDDPFTNAVSIREQLQLDVNTQTVRQRLREGGLRHSIPARKKRLSEEHQAARLAYARQYVDKG
;
A
#
# COMPACT_ATOMS: atom_id res chain seq x y z
N MET A 1 39.87 -19.11 -14.96
CA MET A 1 39.05 -18.00 -14.40
C MET A 1 37.83 -17.83 -15.27
N VAL A 2 36.63 -18.13 -14.77
CA VAL A 2 35.39 -17.98 -15.55
C VAL A 2 34.93 -16.53 -15.42
N THR A 3 34.96 -15.77 -16.51
CA THR A 3 34.44 -14.40 -16.55
C THR A 3 32.92 -14.47 -16.59
N PHE A 4 32.27 -14.24 -15.44
CA PHE A 4 30.83 -14.04 -15.40
C PHE A 4 30.50 -12.80 -16.22
N SER A 5 29.95 -12.98 -17.42
CA SER A 5 29.40 -11.89 -18.22
C SER A 5 28.30 -11.22 -17.42
N GLU A 6 28.52 -9.97 -16.98
CA GLU A 6 27.52 -9.19 -16.27
C GLU A 6 26.30 -9.00 -17.17
N ARG A 7 25.28 -9.85 -16.96
CA ARG A 7 24.01 -9.73 -17.68
C ARG A 7 23.34 -8.43 -17.26
N ARG A 8 23.27 -7.47 -18.19
CA ARG A 8 22.50 -6.25 -17.98
C ARG A 8 21.01 -6.61 -17.87
N PRO A 9 20.29 -6.07 -16.87
CA PRO A 9 18.86 -6.32 -16.75
C PRO A 9 18.12 -5.73 -17.94
N ARG A 10 16.95 -6.30 -18.23
CA ARG A 10 16.04 -5.76 -19.26
C ARG A 10 15.64 -4.33 -18.88
N PRO A 11 15.67 -3.37 -19.82
CA PRO A 11 15.24 -2.00 -19.55
C PRO A 11 13.78 -1.97 -19.09
N ARG A 12 13.49 -1.02 -18.18
CA ARG A 12 12.14 -0.79 -17.66
C ARG A 12 11.26 -0.16 -18.74
N ILE A 13 9.97 -0.54 -18.74
CA ILE A 13 8.97 0.08 -19.61
C ILE A 13 8.48 1.40 -19.01
N THR A 14 8.37 1.48 -17.68
CA THR A 14 7.92 2.69 -16.99
C THR A 14 9.06 3.70 -16.83
N SER A 15 8.71 4.99 -16.94
CA SER A 15 9.62 6.09 -16.61
C SER A 15 9.61 6.39 -15.11
N ARG A 16 10.64 7.09 -14.63
CA ARG A 16 10.71 7.53 -13.24
C ARG A 16 9.53 8.42 -12.84
N ALA A 17 9.11 9.33 -13.73
CA ALA A 17 7.96 10.20 -13.48
C ALA A 17 6.65 9.41 -13.36
N GLN A 18 6.48 8.34 -14.15
CA GLN A 18 5.34 7.43 -14.01
C GLN A 18 5.38 6.67 -12.68
N ASP A 19 6.56 6.18 -12.29
CA ASP A 19 6.74 5.48 -11.00
C ASP A 19 6.39 6.41 -9.82
N GLU A 20 6.79 7.68 -9.88
CA GLU A 20 6.46 8.71 -8.88
C GLU A 20 4.96 9.02 -8.87
N ALA A 21 4.32 9.16 -10.03
CA ALA A 21 2.87 9.37 -10.13
C ALA A 21 2.07 8.19 -9.57
N ILE A 22 2.50 6.95 -9.84
CA ILE A 22 1.88 5.74 -9.27
C ILE A 22 1.94 5.75 -7.74
N GLN A 23 3.07 6.15 -7.16
CA GLN A 23 3.21 6.23 -5.70
C GLN A 23 2.39 7.37 -5.11
N GLN A 24 2.33 8.52 -5.79
CA GLN A 24 1.57 9.68 -5.33
C GLN A 24 0.06 9.40 -5.32
N ALA A 25 -0.46 8.70 -6.33
CA ALA A 25 -1.88 8.31 -6.39
C ALA A 25 -2.33 7.54 -5.13
N VAL A 26 -1.46 6.70 -4.55
CA VAL A 26 -1.75 5.97 -3.30
C VAL A 26 -1.63 6.86 -2.06
N ARG A 27 -0.78 7.89 -2.09
CA ARG A 27 -0.70 8.85 -0.98
C ARG A 27 -1.95 9.72 -0.92
N ASP A 28 -2.48 10.09 -2.08
CA ASP A 28 -3.68 10.90 -2.21
C ASP A 28 -4.94 10.09 -1.86
N ASP A 29 -5.03 8.84 -2.32
CA ASP A 29 -6.08 7.89 -1.94
C ASP A 29 -5.50 6.52 -1.55
N PRO A 30 -5.29 6.26 -0.24
CA PRO A 30 -4.73 5.00 0.24
C PRO A 30 -5.58 3.75 -0.02
N PHE A 31 -6.87 3.91 -0.33
CA PHE A 31 -7.80 2.81 -0.56
C PHE A 31 -7.98 2.49 -2.05
N THR A 32 -7.31 3.24 -2.93
CA THR A 32 -7.33 2.98 -4.37
C THR A 32 -6.67 1.63 -4.70
N ASN A 33 -6.97 1.12 -5.89
CA ASN A 33 -6.45 -0.15 -6.38
C ASN A 33 -5.57 0.04 -7.63
N ALA A 34 -4.71 -0.94 -7.92
CA ALA A 34 -3.76 -0.86 -9.03
C ALA A 34 -4.42 -0.77 -10.43
N VAL A 35 -5.65 -1.26 -10.60
CA VAL A 35 -6.39 -1.16 -11.87
C VAL A 35 -6.84 0.28 -12.08
N SER A 36 -7.45 0.86 -11.05
CA SER A 36 -7.88 2.26 -11.03
C SER A 36 -6.70 3.22 -11.21
N ILE A 37 -5.56 3.00 -10.55
CA ILE A 37 -4.36 3.82 -10.76
C ILE A 37 -3.90 3.78 -12.22
N ARG A 38 -3.84 2.58 -12.83
CA ARG A 38 -3.44 2.41 -14.23
C ARG A 38 -4.36 3.22 -15.16
N GLU A 39 -5.67 3.14 -14.92
CA GLU A 39 -6.69 3.82 -15.74
C GLU A 39 -6.66 5.33 -15.54
N GLN A 40 -6.56 5.81 -14.30
CA GLN A 40 -6.44 7.22 -13.96
C GLN A 40 -5.20 7.87 -14.58
N LEU A 41 -4.06 7.17 -14.55
CA LEU A 41 -2.79 7.64 -15.11
C LEU A 41 -2.61 7.28 -16.60
N GLN A 42 -3.62 6.63 -17.21
CA GLN A 42 -3.62 6.21 -18.61
C GLN A 42 -2.34 5.45 -19.03
N LEU A 43 -1.85 4.57 -18.15
CA LEU A 43 -0.59 3.87 -18.37
C LEU A 43 -0.79 2.66 -19.29
N ASP A 44 -0.02 2.61 -20.38
CA ASP A 44 0.04 1.44 -21.27
C ASP A 44 0.96 0.34 -20.70
N VAL A 45 0.64 -0.13 -19.49
CA VAL A 45 1.35 -1.22 -18.84
C VAL A 45 0.37 -2.19 -18.20
N ASN A 46 0.79 -3.44 -18.02
CA ASN A 46 0.02 -4.39 -17.26
C ASN A 46 -0.15 -3.90 -15.81
N THR A 47 -1.34 -4.10 -15.23
CA THR A 47 -1.64 -3.84 -13.81
C THR A 47 -0.60 -4.46 -12.87
N GLN A 48 -0.03 -5.61 -13.23
CA GLN A 48 1.02 -6.24 -12.44
C GLN A 48 2.29 -5.39 -12.33
N THR A 49 2.64 -4.65 -13.39
CA THR A 49 3.76 -3.70 -13.37
C THR A 49 3.49 -2.58 -12.37
N VAL A 50 2.26 -2.04 -12.34
CA VAL A 50 1.85 -1.03 -11.35
C VAL A 50 1.99 -1.56 -9.93
N ARG A 51 1.54 -2.79 -9.65
CA ARG A 51 1.72 -3.43 -8.34
C ARG A 51 3.19 -3.60 -7.98
N GLN A 52 4.04 -3.96 -8.94
CA GLN A 52 5.47 -4.07 -8.71
C GLN A 52 6.08 -2.70 -8.32
N ARG A 53 5.69 -1.61 -9.00
CA ARG A 53 6.14 -0.25 -8.66
C ARG A 53 5.72 0.20 -7.28
N LEU A 54 4.48 -0.11 -6.89
CA LEU A 54 4.02 0.14 -5.53
C LEU A 54 4.87 -0.62 -4.50
N ARG A 55 5.16 -1.92 -4.75
CA ARG A 55 6.01 -2.73 -3.88
C ARG A 55 7.44 -2.22 -3.78
N GLU A 56 8.03 -1.78 -4.89
CA GLU A 56 9.36 -1.16 -4.92
C GLU A 56 9.39 0.13 -4.07
N GLY A 57 8.29 0.89 -4.04
CA GLY A 57 8.10 2.04 -3.16
C GLY A 57 7.69 1.69 -1.71
N GLY A 58 7.68 0.41 -1.34
CA GLY A 58 7.29 -0.05 0.01
C GLY A 58 5.78 -0.07 0.27
N LEU A 59 4.95 0.30 -0.72
CA LEU A 59 3.49 0.35 -0.59
C LEU A 59 2.90 -1.04 -0.81
N ARG A 60 2.34 -1.62 0.25
CA ARG A 60 1.71 -2.94 0.25
C ARG A 60 0.27 -2.83 0.67
N HIS A 61 -0.59 -3.66 0.06
CA HIS A 61 -1.96 -3.80 0.54
C HIS A 61 -1.96 -4.48 1.91
N SER A 62 -2.93 -4.12 2.75
CA SER A 62 -3.21 -4.83 4.00
C SER A 62 -4.69 -5.21 4.04
N ILE A 63 -4.98 -6.37 4.61
CA ILE A 63 -6.36 -6.82 4.80
C ILE A 63 -6.78 -6.39 6.21
N PRO A 64 -7.79 -5.51 6.36
CA PRO A 64 -8.23 -5.07 7.67
C PRO A 64 -8.87 -6.22 8.45
N ALA A 65 -8.63 -6.24 9.77
CA ALA A 65 -9.26 -7.21 10.65
C ALA A 65 -10.78 -6.99 10.69
N ARG A 66 -11.55 -8.07 10.50
CA ARG A 66 -13.02 -8.03 10.59
C ARG A 66 -13.45 -8.03 12.06
N LYS A 67 -13.93 -6.89 12.56
CA LYS A 67 -14.43 -6.73 13.93
C LYS A 67 -15.91 -6.31 13.90
N LYS A 68 -16.66 -6.69 14.94
CA LYS A 68 -18.04 -6.19 15.13
C LYS A 68 -18.03 -4.68 15.31
N ARG A 69 -19.03 -3.99 14.75
CA ARG A 69 -19.21 -2.55 14.98
C ARG A 69 -19.52 -2.31 16.45
N LEU A 70 -18.86 -1.33 17.05
CA LEU A 70 -19.08 -0.93 18.44
C LEU A 70 -20.18 0.14 18.48
N SER A 71 -21.24 -0.10 19.26
CA SER A 71 -22.17 0.96 19.64
C SER A 71 -21.47 1.98 20.53
N GLU A 72 -22.04 3.18 20.62
CA GLU A 72 -21.51 4.26 21.46
C GLU A 72 -21.45 3.84 22.94
N GLU A 73 -22.46 3.14 23.44
CA GLU A 73 -22.50 2.59 24.80
C GLU A 73 -21.32 1.64 25.07
N HIS A 74 -21.03 0.72 24.14
CA HIS A 74 -19.89 -0.19 24.27
C HIS A 74 -18.55 0.55 24.25
N GLN A 75 -18.43 1.66 23.50
CA GLN A 75 -17.21 2.46 23.48
C GLN A 75 -17.00 3.18 24.81
N ALA A 76 -18.05 3.79 25.36
CA ALA A 76 -18.01 4.49 26.64
C ALA A 76 -17.64 3.54 27.79
N ALA A 77 -18.29 2.37 27.87
CA ALA A 77 -18.01 1.37 28.90
C ALA A 77 -16.56 0.86 28.82
N ARG A 78 -16.07 0.57 27.62
CA ARG A 78 -14.68 0.12 27.41
C ARG A 78 -13.66 1.20 27.79
N LEU A 79 -13.94 2.46 27.47
CA LEU A 79 -13.07 3.57 27.80
C LEU A 79 -13.01 3.83 29.32
N ALA A 80 -14.16 3.79 29.99
CA ALA A 80 -14.25 3.91 31.44
C ALA A 80 -13.46 2.80 32.15
N TYR A 81 -13.66 1.55 31.71
CA TYR A 81 -12.88 0.42 32.20
C TYR A 81 -11.39 0.61 31.98
N ALA A 82 -10.94 0.94 30.76
CA ALA A 82 -9.53 1.16 30.49
C ALA A 82 -8.93 2.22 31.44
N ARG A 83 -9.57 3.39 31.56
CA ARG A 83 -9.11 4.48 32.45
C ARG A 83 -9.01 4.07 33.90
N GLN A 84 -9.95 3.27 34.41
CA GLN A 84 -9.96 2.83 35.81
C GLN A 84 -8.80 1.88 36.15
N TYR A 85 -8.22 1.21 35.15
CA TYR A 85 -7.21 0.17 35.36
C TYR A 85 -5.88 0.45 34.62
N VAL A 86 -5.67 1.66 34.07
CA VAL A 86 -4.44 2.05 33.35
C VAL A 86 -3.18 1.96 34.21
N ASP A 87 -3.26 2.23 35.51
CA ASP A 87 -2.11 2.23 36.43
C ASP A 87 -2.02 0.97 37.32
N LYS A 88 -2.76 -0.10 36.98
CA LYS A 88 -2.75 -1.37 37.75
C LYS A 88 -1.86 -2.46 37.12
N GLY A 89 -0.92 -2.07 36.27
CA GLY A 89 0.06 -2.94 35.61
C GLY A 89 1.40 -2.93 36.31
#